data_AF-A0A0U1DXE8-F1
#
_entry.id   AF-A0A0U1DXE8-F1
#
_cell.length_a   1.000
_cell.length_b   1.000
_cell.length_c   1.000
_cell.angle_alpha   90.00
_cell.angle_beta   90.00
_cell.angle_gamma   90.00
#
_symmetry.space_group_name_H-M   'P 1'
#
loop_
_entity.id
_entity.type
_entity.pdbx_description
1 polymer ?
#
loop_
_entity_poly.entity_id
_entity_poly.type
_entity_poly.pdbx_seq_one_letter_code
_entity_poly.pdbx_strand_id
1 'polypeptide(L)'
;MATGLYQYSLLDVIDISDIVDRDAAEVADTYFALMDRLGADGLLTAVSRLGRDDRWHSLARLAIRDDIYGSLRALCFDVLAVGEPDETGEEKIAEWELTNSSRVTRARRTLTEIYQDGEQDLATLSVAARQIRSMTRTSGTGTTA
;
A
#
# COMPACT_ATOMS: atom_id res chain seq x y z
N MET A 1 -20.23 0.87 6.04
CA MET A 1 -19.35 -0.18 5.47
C MET A 1 -18.57 0.42 4.31
N ALA A 2 -17.27 0.10 4.23
CA ALA A 2 -16.32 0.73 3.32
C ALA A 2 -16.28 0.03 1.93
N THR A 3 -17.45 -0.20 1.32
CA THR A 3 -17.56 -0.94 0.04
C THR A 3 -16.72 -0.33 -1.08
N GLY A 4 -16.55 1.01 -1.08
CA GLY A 4 -15.71 1.68 -2.07
C GLY A 4 -14.22 1.39 -1.93
N LEU A 5 -13.71 0.99 -0.76
CA LEU A 5 -12.27 0.71 -0.60
C LEU A 5 -11.86 -0.52 -1.42
N TYR A 6 -12.63 -1.60 -1.30
CA TYR A 6 -12.36 -2.84 -2.02
C TYR A 6 -12.57 -2.71 -3.54
N GLN A 7 -13.42 -1.78 -4.00
CA GLN A 7 -13.59 -1.53 -5.43
C GLN A 7 -12.32 -0.97 -6.08
N TYR A 8 -11.65 -0.02 -5.43
CA TYR A 8 -10.37 0.51 -5.93
C TYR A 8 -9.27 -0.57 -5.95
N SER A 9 -9.21 -1.41 -4.92
CA SER A 9 -8.29 -2.55 -4.89
C SER A 9 -8.51 -3.54 -6.03
N LEU A 10 -9.76 -3.83 -6.37
CA LEU A 10 -10.05 -4.74 -7.49
C LEU A 10 -9.69 -4.14 -8.86
N LEU A 11 -9.80 -2.82 -9.04
CA LEU A 11 -9.30 -2.16 -10.25
C LEU A 11 -7.79 -2.30 -10.35
N ASP A 12 -7.07 -2.06 -9.25
CA ASP A 12 -5.62 -2.27 -9.21
C ASP A 12 -5.24 -3.71 -9.56
N VAL A 13 -5.93 -4.70 -8.99
CA VAL A 13 -5.67 -6.12 -9.23
C VAL A 13 -5.80 -6.47 -10.70
N ILE A 14 -6.89 -6.05 -11.37
CA ILE A 14 -7.08 -6.32 -12.80
C ILE A 14 -6.00 -5.63 -13.63
N ASP A 15 -5.75 -4.35 -13.37
CA ASP A 15 -4.72 -3.60 -14.10
C ASP A 15 -3.31 -4.19 -13.91
N ILE A 16 -2.98 -4.68 -12.71
CA ILE A 16 -1.70 -5.34 -12.44
C ILE A 16 -1.64 -6.67 -13.18
N SER A 17 -2.68 -7.51 -13.07
CA SER A 17 -2.81 -8.81 -13.73
C SER A 17 -2.57 -8.71 -15.24
N ASP A 18 -3.19 -7.71 -15.89
CA ASP A 18 -3.00 -7.44 -17.31
C ASP A 18 -1.55 -7.00 -17.64
N ILE A 19 -0.90 -6.22 -16.77
CA ILE A 19 0.47 -5.72 -16.99
C ILE A 19 1.53 -6.81 -16.78
N VAL A 20 1.38 -7.65 -15.76
CA VAL A 20 2.36 -8.72 -15.45
C VAL A 20 2.07 -10.03 -16.17
N ASP A 21 0.93 -10.14 -16.87
CA ASP A 21 0.46 -11.36 -17.54
C ASP A 21 0.35 -12.54 -16.56
N ARG A 22 -0.31 -12.32 -15.42
CA ARG A 22 -0.55 -13.33 -14.36
C ARG A 22 -2.03 -13.43 -14.03
N ASP A 23 -2.43 -14.57 -13.45
CA ASP A 23 -3.82 -14.79 -13.07
C ASP A 23 -4.32 -13.76 -12.04
N ALA A 24 -5.52 -13.21 -12.27
CA ALA A 24 -6.06 -12.16 -11.41
C ALA A 24 -6.31 -12.62 -9.96
N ALA A 25 -6.59 -13.91 -9.73
CA ALA A 25 -6.74 -14.43 -8.37
C ALA A 25 -5.38 -14.49 -7.65
N GLU A 26 -4.31 -14.81 -8.36
CA GLU A 26 -2.94 -14.80 -7.83
C GLU A 26 -2.51 -13.36 -7.43
N VAL A 27 -2.81 -12.39 -8.29
CA VAL A 27 -2.55 -10.98 -8.02
C VAL A 27 -3.40 -10.48 -6.85
N ALA A 28 -4.68 -10.87 -6.79
CA ALA A 28 -5.57 -10.52 -5.68
C ALA A 28 -5.04 -11.06 -4.34
N ASP A 29 -4.63 -12.33 -4.31
CA ASP A 29 -4.05 -12.97 -3.12
C ASP A 29 -2.84 -12.17 -2.62
N THR A 30 -1.92 -11.83 -3.52
CA THR A 30 -0.74 -11.02 -3.19
C THR A 30 -1.10 -9.60 -2.74
N TYR A 31 -2.02 -8.93 -3.43
CA TYR A 31 -2.41 -7.55 -3.13
C TYR A 31 -3.12 -7.44 -1.76
N PHE A 32 -4.04 -8.35 -1.46
CA PHE A 32 -4.76 -8.35 -0.19
C PHE A 32 -3.88 -8.84 0.96
N ALA A 33 -2.98 -9.80 0.74
CA ALA A 33 -1.96 -10.16 1.72
C ALA A 33 -1.06 -8.95 2.05
N LEU A 34 -0.65 -8.16 1.05
CA LEU A 34 0.09 -6.91 1.27
C LEU A 34 -0.72 -5.89 2.08
N MET A 35 -2.01 -5.72 1.74
CA MET A 35 -2.88 -4.79 2.45
C MET A 35 -2.99 -5.15 3.95
N ASP A 36 -3.21 -6.43 4.25
CA ASP A 36 -3.30 -6.95 5.62
C ASP A 36 -1.95 -6.83 6.36
N ARG A 37 -0.87 -7.30 5.73
CA ARG A 37 0.50 -7.24 6.26
C ARG A 37 0.93 -5.84 6.69
N LEU A 38 0.43 -4.82 5.98
CA LEU A 38 0.74 -3.41 6.23
C LEU A 38 -0.32 -2.68 7.09
N GLY A 39 -1.47 -3.29 7.38
CA GLY A 39 -2.59 -2.66 8.09
C GLY A 39 -3.24 -1.51 7.31
N ALA A 40 -3.20 -1.57 5.98
CA ALA A 40 -3.63 -0.47 5.12
C ALA A 40 -5.17 -0.30 5.11
N ASP A 41 -5.94 -1.35 5.38
CA ASP A 41 -7.38 -1.30 5.59
C ASP A 41 -7.76 -0.37 6.76
N GLY A 42 -7.00 -0.47 7.86
CA GLY A 42 -7.14 0.36 9.05
C GLY A 42 -6.85 1.83 8.73
N LEU A 43 -5.76 2.11 8.02
CA LEU A 43 -5.41 3.47 7.58
C LEU A 43 -6.47 4.07 6.67
N LEU A 44 -6.92 3.33 5.65
CA LEU A 44 -7.95 3.80 4.72
C LEU A 44 -9.29 4.05 5.45
N THR A 45 -9.60 3.23 6.45
CA THR A 45 -10.75 3.42 7.34
C THR A 45 -10.60 4.69 8.19
N ALA A 46 -9.43 4.93 8.77
CA ALA A 46 -9.15 6.14 9.55
C ALA A 46 -9.25 7.42 8.68
N VAL A 47 -8.68 7.41 7.47
CA VAL A 47 -8.83 8.51 6.49
C VAL A 47 -10.29 8.74 6.11
N SER A 48 -11.11 7.68 6.10
CA SER A 48 -12.55 7.77 5.83
C SER A 48 -13.33 8.43 6.97
N ARG A 49 -12.82 8.35 8.20
CA ARG A 49 -13.43 8.94 9.42
C ARG A 49 -12.99 10.37 9.70
N LEU A 50 -11.89 10.85 9.10
CA LEU A 50 -11.48 12.24 9.20
C LEU A 50 -12.62 13.22 8.88
N GLY A 51 -12.60 14.37 9.54
CA GLY A 51 -13.53 15.49 9.34
C GLY A 51 -13.62 15.94 7.87
N ARG A 52 -14.70 16.66 7.55
CA ARG A 52 -14.97 17.22 6.20
C ARG A 52 -15.03 18.74 6.26
N ASP A 53 -14.20 19.32 7.13
CA ASP A 53 -14.40 20.67 7.63
C ASP A 53 -14.30 21.74 6.53
N ASP A 54 -13.50 21.48 5.49
CA ASP A 54 -13.43 22.32 4.30
C ASP A 54 -12.94 21.57 3.04
N ARG A 55 -12.83 22.32 1.94
CA ARG A 55 -12.33 21.83 0.63
C ARG A 55 -10.90 21.27 0.72
N TRP A 56 -10.02 21.89 1.50
CA TRP A 56 -8.61 21.49 1.61
C TRP A 56 -8.47 20.20 2.40
N HIS A 57 -9.26 20.01 3.46
CA HIS A 57 -9.38 18.74 4.16
C HIS A 57 -9.83 17.61 3.23
N SER A 58 -10.81 17.89 2.37
CA SER A 58 -11.28 16.90 1.39
C SER A 58 -10.19 16.51 0.38
N LEU A 59 -9.41 17.48 -0.12
CA LEU A 59 -8.28 17.24 -1.01
C LEU A 59 -7.13 16.49 -0.31
N ALA A 60 -6.83 16.82 0.94
CA ALA A 60 -5.79 16.13 1.71
C ALA A 60 -6.16 14.65 1.94
N ARG A 61 -7.42 14.35 2.23
CA ARG A 61 -7.91 12.97 2.37
C ARG A 61 -7.82 12.19 1.07
N LEU A 62 -8.12 12.83 -0.06
CA LEU A 62 -7.94 12.23 -1.39
C LEU A 62 -6.47 11.91 -1.62
N ALA A 63 -5.58 12.88 -1.42
CA ALA A 63 -4.14 12.70 -1.60
C ALA A 63 -3.57 11.56 -0.75
N ILE A 64 -4.01 11.42 0.51
CA ILE A 64 -3.57 10.32 1.38
C ILE A 64 -4.06 8.96 0.85
N ARG A 65 -5.32 8.87 0.39
CA ARG A 65 -5.84 7.62 -0.20
C ARG A 65 -5.07 7.25 -1.46
N ASP A 66 -4.84 8.21 -2.33
CA ASP A 66 -4.10 8.01 -3.59
C ASP A 66 -2.66 7.55 -3.29
N ASP A 67 -2.00 8.16 -2.30
CA ASP A 67 -0.66 7.74 -1.86
C ASP A 67 -0.66 6.30 -1.33
N ILE A 68 -1.67 5.88 -0.55
CA ILE A 68 -1.78 4.52 -0.02
C ILE A 68 -2.00 3.51 -1.15
N TYR A 69 -3.01 3.72 -2.00
CA TYR A 69 -3.30 2.80 -3.12
C TYR A 69 -2.16 2.75 -4.12
N GLY A 70 -1.60 3.90 -4.51
CA GLY A 70 -0.46 3.96 -5.42
C GLY A 70 0.76 3.22 -4.87
N SER A 71 1.00 3.29 -3.56
CA SER A 71 2.10 2.54 -2.93
C SER A 71 1.81 1.04 -2.86
N LEU A 72 0.58 0.63 -2.52
CA LEU A 72 0.17 -0.79 -2.54
C LEU A 72 0.33 -1.40 -3.93
N ARG A 73 -0.13 -0.69 -4.96
CA ARG A 73 0.05 -1.07 -6.37
C ARG A 73 1.54 -1.27 -6.70
N ALA A 74 2.38 -0.29 -6.39
CA ALA A 74 3.81 -0.36 -6.67
C ALA A 74 4.51 -1.52 -5.92
N LEU A 75 4.13 -1.74 -4.65
CA LEU A 75 4.66 -2.85 -3.85
C LEU A 75 4.19 -4.21 -4.39
N CYS A 76 2.95 -4.32 -4.86
CA CYS A 76 2.43 -5.54 -5.46
C CYS A 76 3.23 -5.93 -6.71
N PHE A 77 3.57 -4.97 -7.58
CA PHE A 77 4.51 -5.21 -8.67
C PHE A 77 5.89 -5.68 -8.18
N ASP A 78 6.47 -5.01 -7.17
CA ASP A 78 7.78 -5.39 -6.64
C ASP A 78 7.77 -6.82 -6.04
N VAL A 79 6.68 -7.23 -5.41
CA VAL A 79 6.50 -8.57 -4.81
C VAL A 79 6.30 -9.63 -5.89
N LEU A 80 5.41 -9.38 -6.85
CA LEU A 80 5.17 -10.30 -7.98
C LEU A 80 6.39 -10.47 -8.88
N ALA A 81 7.31 -9.49 -8.89
CA ALA A 81 8.54 -9.58 -9.66
C ALA A 81 9.60 -10.51 -9.06
N VAL A 82 9.43 -10.94 -7.80
CA VAL A 82 10.35 -11.88 -7.14
C VAL A 82 9.71 -13.24 -6.83
N GLY A 83 8.41 -13.30 -6.61
CA GLY A 83 7.72 -14.54 -6.27
C GLY A 83 7.19 -15.34 -7.48
N GLU A 84 7.14 -16.66 -7.32
CA GLU A 84 6.77 -17.65 -8.35
C GLU A 84 5.25 -17.91 -8.38
N PRO A 85 4.62 -18.26 -9.53
CA PRO A 85 3.15 -18.38 -9.67
C PRO A 85 2.42 -19.31 -8.71
N ASP A 86 3.08 -20.36 -8.22
CA ASP A 86 2.49 -21.36 -7.34
C ASP A 86 2.59 -20.99 -5.85
N GLU A 87 3.34 -19.95 -5.49
CA GLU A 87 3.42 -19.47 -4.12
C GLU A 87 2.18 -18.67 -3.72
N THR A 88 1.85 -18.69 -2.43
CA THR A 88 0.87 -17.80 -1.83
C THR A 88 1.39 -16.36 -1.76
N GLY A 89 0.49 -15.39 -1.67
CA GLY A 89 0.84 -13.98 -1.49
C GLY A 89 1.74 -13.74 -0.27
N GLU A 90 1.51 -14.47 0.82
CA GLU A 90 2.35 -14.40 2.03
C GLU A 90 3.79 -14.88 1.78
N GLU A 91 3.96 -15.96 1.04
CA GLU A 91 5.28 -16.49 0.66
C GLU A 91 6.03 -15.51 -0.24
N LYS A 92 5.39 -14.96 -1.28
CA LYS A 92 6.00 -13.93 -2.14
C LYS A 92 6.42 -12.69 -1.34
N ILE A 93 5.57 -12.25 -0.41
CA ILE A 93 5.88 -11.10 0.46
C ILE A 93 7.09 -11.41 1.32
N ALA A 94 7.17 -12.61 1.91
CA ALA A 94 8.31 -13.00 2.73
C ALA A 94 9.62 -12.96 1.93
N GLU A 95 9.62 -13.50 0.71
CA GLU A 95 10.79 -13.46 -0.17
C GLU A 95 11.17 -12.01 -0.55
N TRP A 96 10.18 -11.20 -0.93
CA TRP A 96 10.40 -9.79 -1.19
C TRP A 96 10.97 -9.06 0.01
N GLU A 97 10.50 -9.33 1.23
CA GLU A 97 11.00 -8.72 2.45
C GLU A 97 12.48 -9.07 2.72
N LEU A 98 12.96 -10.27 2.33
CA LEU A 98 14.37 -10.65 2.51
C LEU A 98 15.31 -9.70 1.75
N THR A 99 15.00 -9.40 0.48
CA THR A 99 15.82 -8.52 -0.36
C THR A 99 15.63 -7.03 -0.02
N ASN A 100 14.56 -6.69 0.71
CA ASN A 100 14.15 -5.31 1.02
C ASN A 100 14.14 -4.99 2.52
N SER A 101 14.75 -5.87 3.32
CA SER A 101 14.61 -5.91 4.78
C SER A 101 14.88 -4.58 5.48
N SER A 102 15.93 -3.85 5.08
CA SER A 102 16.32 -2.60 5.73
C SER A 102 15.28 -1.48 5.62
N ARG A 103 14.70 -1.28 4.42
CA ARG A 103 13.67 -0.26 4.17
C ARG A 103 12.33 -0.66 4.78
N VAL A 104 11.94 -1.93 4.63
CA VAL A 104 10.68 -2.45 5.17
C VAL A 104 10.68 -2.40 6.70
N THR A 105 11.76 -2.85 7.35
CA THR A 105 11.85 -2.85 8.82
C THR A 105 11.74 -1.44 9.40
N ARG A 106 12.36 -0.45 8.75
CA ARG A 106 12.28 0.94 9.20
C ARG A 106 10.86 1.49 9.10
N ALA A 107 10.22 1.32 7.94
CA ALA A 107 8.85 1.79 7.73
C ALA A 107 7.87 1.10 8.69
N ARG A 108 8.00 -0.22 8.87
CA ARG A 108 7.15 -1.00 9.78
C ARG A 108 7.28 -0.58 11.24
N ARG A 109 8.47 -0.23 11.72
CA ARG A 109 8.65 0.29 13.09
C ARG A 109 7.80 1.55 13.31
N THR A 110 7.92 2.54 12.42
CA THR A 110 7.14 3.77 12.51
C THR A 110 5.64 3.53 12.34
N LEU A 111 5.22 2.65 11.43
CA LEU A 111 3.81 2.27 11.30
C LEU A 111 3.27 1.63 12.58
N THR A 112 4.06 0.80 13.26
CA THR A 112 3.67 0.15 14.51
C THR A 112 3.45 1.18 15.62
N GLU A 113 4.31 2.19 15.72
CA GLU A 113 4.14 3.31 16.66
C GLU A 113 2.84 4.07 16.39
N ILE A 114 2.54 4.36 15.11
CA ILE A 114 1.30 5.05 14.70
C ILE A 114 0.04 4.20 15.00
N TYR A 115 0.12 2.87 14.88
CA TYR A 115 -1.01 1.99 15.18
C TYR A 115 -1.27 1.81 16.67
N GLN A 116 -0.24 2.00 17.50
CA GLN A 116 -0.38 1.96 18.96
C GLN A 116 -0.87 3.29 19.53
N ASP A 117 -0.67 4.37 18.79
CA ASP A 117 -1.18 5.68 19.14
C ASP A 117 -2.69 5.79 18.85
N GLY A 118 -3.41 6.58 19.65
CA GLY A 118 -4.87 6.58 19.71
C GLY A 118 -5.57 7.13 18.45
N GLU A 119 -6.23 8.28 18.57
CA GLU A 119 -6.98 8.85 17.45
C GLU A 119 -6.02 9.46 16.42
N GLN A 120 -6.09 8.97 15.18
CA GLN A 120 -5.16 9.37 14.12
C GLN A 120 -5.69 10.60 13.38
N ASP A 121 -5.00 11.73 13.53
CA ASP A 121 -5.30 12.94 12.78
C ASP A 121 -4.72 12.93 11.35
N LEU A 122 -4.98 14.00 10.60
CA LEU A 122 -4.52 14.14 9.21
C LEU A 122 -3.00 14.05 9.08
N ALA A 123 -2.25 14.62 10.03
CA ALA A 123 -0.80 14.65 10.00
C ALA A 123 -0.23 13.24 10.22
N THR A 124 -0.74 12.53 11.22
CA THR A 124 -0.37 11.14 11.53
C THR A 124 -0.65 10.21 10.35
N LEU A 125 -1.81 10.33 9.71
CA LEU A 125 -2.15 9.53 8.52
C LEU A 125 -1.28 9.87 7.30
N SER A 126 -0.89 11.13 7.13
CA SER A 126 0.06 11.54 6.08
C SER A 126 1.45 10.93 6.30
N VAL A 127 1.90 10.83 7.55
CA VAL A 127 3.16 10.16 7.89
C VAL A 127 3.06 8.67 7.60
N ALA A 128 1.96 8.02 7.97
CA ALA A 128 1.74 6.60 7.70
C ALA A 128 1.78 6.29 6.19
N ALA A 129 1.06 7.05 5.37
CA ALA A 129 1.08 6.90 3.91
C ALA A 129 2.50 7.07 3.34
N ARG A 130 3.27 8.04 3.85
CA ARG A 130 4.67 8.22 3.46
C ARG A 130 5.57 7.04 3.85
N GLN A 131 5.32 6.40 5.00
CA GLN A 131 6.07 5.20 5.38
C GLN A 131 5.79 4.04 4.41
N ILE A 132 4.53 3.85 4.00
CA ILE A 132 4.19 2.85 2.98
C ILE A 132 4.92 3.15 1.66
N ARG A 133 4.84 4.39 1.19
CA ARG A 133 5.53 4.83 -0.03
C ARG A 133 7.04 4.64 0.05
N SER A 134 7.66 4.84 1.22
CA SER A 134 9.11 4.66 1.38
C SER A 134 9.61 3.23 1.16
N MET A 135 8.71 2.24 1.21
CA MET A 135 9.03 0.84 0.94
C MET A 135 9.07 0.52 -0.56
N THR A 136 8.52 1.36 -1.44
CA THR A 136 8.60 1.14 -2.90
C THR A 136 10.03 1.37 -3.38
N ARG A 137 10.45 0.70 -4.46
CA ARG A 137 11.72 1.06 -5.09
C ARG A 137 11.53 2.45 -5.70
N THR A 138 12.25 3.46 -5.20
CA THR A 138 12.36 4.73 -5.93
C THR A 138 13.16 4.41 -7.18
N SER A 139 12.48 4.19 -8.31
CA SER A 139 13.12 4.26 -9.62
C SER A 139 13.57 5.70 -9.80
N GLY A 140 14.77 6.01 -9.30
CA GLY A 140 15.51 7.21 -9.64
C GLY A 140 16.00 7.09 -11.08
N THR A 141 15.09 7.00 -12.05
CA THR A 141 15.42 7.15 -13.46
C THR A 141 15.32 8.63 -13.79
N GLY A 142 16.23 9.40 -13.19
CA GLY A 142 16.69 10.64 -13.81
C GLY A 142 17.53 10.24 -15.02
N THR A 143 16.89 9.91 -16.14
CA THR A 143 17.57 9.90 -17.42
C THR A 143 17.85 11.35 -17.76
N THR A 144 19.07 11.80 -17.45
CA THR A 144 19.64 12.99 -18.08
C THR A 144 19.74 12.69 -19.58
N ALA A 145 18.89 13.33 -20.36
CA ALA A 145 19.10 13.51 -21.79
C ALA A 145 20.06 14.68 -22.02
#